data_AF-A0A3M0WFD8-F1
#
_entry.id   AF-A0A3M0WFD8-F1
#
_cell.length_a   1.000
_cell.length_b   1.000
_cell.length_c   1.000
_cell.angle_alpha   90.00
_cell.angle_beta   90.00
_cell.angle_gamma   90.00
#
_symmetry.space_group_name_H-M   'P 1'
#
loop_
_entity.id
_entity.type
_entity.pdbx_description
1 polymer ?
#
loop_
_entity_poly.entity_id
_entity_poly.type
_entity_poly.pdbx_seq_one_letter_code
_entity_poly.pdbx_strand_id
1 'polypeptide(L)'
;MVFGEFFSTIVLPFLLIFVLTFAILQRSKLLGENPRTDSLTALAIALLFVSVPTTRTIVIKIIPWIGVGAAALLLFFILYGFVSGEVFEANKGAPKWAKITFGILIGIFSITVIVLVSGLDQIISKTFSGTGKSVWENIFLIVVVVGVFFIAVFSGKKSSSTDD
;
A
#
# COMPACT_ATOMS: atom_id res chain seq x y z
N MET A 1 -22.90 -8.98 22.81
CA MET A 1 -22.83 -8.61 21.38
C MET A 1 -22.72 -7.09 21.15
N VAL A 2 -23.50 -6.25 21.86
CA VAL A 2 -23.53 -4.78 21.65
C VAL A 2 -22.17 -4.06 21.80
N PHE A 3 -21.33 -4.43 22.78
CA PHE A 3 -20.03 -3.76 22.99
C PHE A 3 -19.03 -3.99 21.84
N GLY A 4 -19.01 -5.18 21.24
CA GLY A 4 -18.09 -5.49 20.14
C GLY A 4 -18.45 -4.77 18.85
N GLU A 5 -19.74 -4.62 18.57
CA GLU A 5 -20.24 -3.85 17.43
C GLU A 5 -19.96 -2.35 17.59
N PHE A 6 -20.20 -1.78 18.77
CA PHE A 6 -19.85 -0.39 19.05
C PHE A 6 -18.36 -0.12 18.82
N PHE A 7 -17.49 -0.98 19.33
CA PHE A 7 -16.04 -0.81 19.18
C PHE A 7 -15.60 -0.91 17.71
N SER A 8 -16.07 -1.93 16.99
CA SER A 8 -15.68 -2.19 15.59
C SER A 8 -16.27 -1.20 14.58
N THR A 9 -17.47 -0.68 14.84
CA THR A 9 -18.15 0.20 13.89
C THR A 9 -17.94 1.68 14.18
N ILE A 10 -17.57 2.07 15.40
CA ILE A 10 -17.43 3.47 15.80
C ILE A 10 -16.00 3.78 16.27
N VAL A 11 -15.49 3.05 17.26
CA VAL A 11 -14.21 3.38 17.91
C VAL A 11 -13.02 3.09 16.99
N LEU A 12 -13.01 1.94 16.32
CA LEU A 12 -11.97 1.55 15.36
C LEU A 12 -11.84 2.54 14.19
N PRO A 13 -12.91 2.87 13.44
CA PRO A 13 -12.79 3.84 12.36
C PRO A 13 -12.45 5.25 12.86
N PHE A 14 -12.93 5.66 14.04
CA PHE A 14 -12.51 6.90 14.68
C PHE A 14 -11.00 6.97 14.90
N LEU A 15 -10.44 5.97 15.58
CA LEU A 15 -9.00 5.90 15.87
C LEU A 15 -8.18 5.87 14.59
N LEU A 16 -8.62 5.09 13.60
CA LEU A 16 -7.92 4.96 12.34
C LEU A 16 -7.86 6.30 11.59
N ILE A 17 -8.99 7.01 11.46
CA ILE A 17 -9.04 8.32 10.80
C ILE A 17 -8.23 9.35 11.59
N PHE A 18 -8.35 9.36 12.92
CA PHE A 18 -7.60 10.26 13.79
C PHE A 18 -6.09 10.09 13.58
N VAL A 19 -5.57 8.85 13.69
CA VAL A 19 -4.14 8.57 13.56
C VAL A 19 -3.64 8.86 12.16
N LEU A 20 -4.38 8.47 11.11
CA LEU A 20 -3.99 8.76 9.73
C LEU A 20 -3.92 10.27 9.47
N THR A 21 -4.97 11.00 9.85
CA THR A 21 -5.04 12.45 9.63
C THR A 21 -3.94 13.16 10.42
N PHE A 22 -3.72 12.76 11.67
CA PHE A 22 -2.65 13.30 12.50
C PHE A 22 -1.27 13.03 11.91
N ALA A 23 -1.00 11.79 11.46
CA ALA A 23 0.27 11.42 10.84
C ALA A 23 0.51 12.17 9.53
N ILE A 24 -0.53 12.36 8.70
CA ILE A 24 -0.44 13.15 7.46
C ILE A 24 -0.13 14.61 7.79
N LEU A 25 -0.83 15.22 8.75
CA LEU A 25 -0.58 16.60 9.18
C LEU A 25 0.85 16.77 9.71
N GLN A 26 1.33 15.87 10.57
CA GLN A 26 2.69 15.91 11.09
C GLN A 26 3.77 15.77 10.02
N ARG A 27 3.57 14.87 9.04
CA ARG A 27 4.55 14.66 7.97
C ARG A 27 4.55 15.79 6.93
N SER A 28 3.39 16.39 6.69
CA SER A 28 3.23 17.46 5.71
C SER A 28 3.50 18.85 6.28
N LYS A 29 3.47 19.03 7.61
CA LYS A 29 3.60 20.31 8.31
C LYS A 29 2.61 21.38 7.80
N LEU A 30 1.43 20.97 7.35
CA LEU A 30 0.44 21.86 6.71
C LEU A 30 -0.05 22.99 7.62
N LEU A 31 -0.11 22.76 8.93
CA LEU A 31 -0.60 23.72 9.93
C LEU A 31 0.54 24.33 10.77
N GLY A 32 1.80 24.13 10.34
CA GLY A 32 3.00 24.53 11.04
C GLY A 32 3.69 23.37 11.77
N GLU A 33 4.53 23.70 12.75
CA GLU A 33 5.36 22.73 13.48
C GLU A 33 4.81 22.36 14.86
N ASN A 34 3.61 22.83 15.21
CA ASN A 34 3.03 22.60 16.53
C ASN A 34 2.20 21.29 16.54
N PRO A 35 2.66 20.22 17.20
CA PRO A 35 1.92 18.95 17.23
C PRO A 35 0.57 19.05 17.95
N ARG A 36 0.37 20.09 18.78
CA ARG A 36 -0.89 20.31 19.49
C ARG A 36 -2.01 20.77 18.56
N THR A 37 -1.71 21.61 17.57
CA THR A 37 -2.71 22.06 16.59
C THR A 37 -3.06 20.93 15.63
N ASP A 38 -2.10 20.09 15.25
CA ASP A 38 -2.33 18.94 14.38
C ASP A 38 -3.24 17.90 15.04
N SER A 39 -2.98 17.59 16.31
CA SER A 39 -3.80 16.63 17.07
C SER A 39 -5.22 17.13 17.30
N LEU A 40 -5.42 18.40 17.63
CA LEU A 40 -6.76 19.00 17.75
C LEU A 40 -7.51 18.98 16.41
N THR A 41 -6.84 19.29 15.31
CA THR A 41 -7.45 19.30 13.98
C THR A 41 -7.79 17.90 13.51
N ALA A 42 -6.87 16.94 13.68
CA ALA A 42 -7.11 15.53 13.38
C ALA A 42 -8.27 14.97 14.22
N LEU A 43 -8.36 15.36 15.48
CA LEU A 43 -9.47 14.99 16.37
C LEU A 43 -10.80 15.52 15.83
N ALA A 44 -10.87 16.81 15.50
CA ALA A 44 -12.07 17.40 14.94
C ALA A 44 -12.52 16.70 13.65
N ILE A 45 -11.58 16.43 12.73
CA ILE A 45 -11.86 15.72 11.48
C ILE A 45 -12.37 14.30 11.76
N ALA A 46 -11.72 13.56 12.66
CA ALA A 46 -12.14 12.20 13.00
C ALA A 46 -13.54 12.15 13.62
N LEU A 47 -13.88 13.09 14.51
CA LEU A 47 -15.24 13.21 15.05
C LEU A 47 -16.27 13.52 13.96
N LEU A 48 -15.97 14.46 13.05
CA LEU A 48 -16.86 14.79 11.93
C LEU A 48 -17.10 13.57 11.02
N PHE A 49 -16.05 12.80 10.73
CA PHE A 49 -16.15 11.60 9.91
C PHE A 49 -17.02 10.51 10.53
N VAL A 50 -16.91 10.30 11.84
CA VAL A 50 -17.63 9.24 12.56
C VAL A 50 -19.09 9.63 12.84
N SER A 51 -19.36 10.93 12.93
CA SER A 51 -20.71 11.48 13.06
C SER A 51 -21.58 11.19 11.84
N VAL A 52 -20.97 11.09 10.64
CA VAL A 52 -21.68 10.79 9.40
C VAL A 52 -21.72 9.27 9.14
N PRO A 53 -22.89 8.60 9.20
CA PRO A 53 -22.98 7.15 9.05
C PRO A 53 -22.46 6.64 7.70
N THR A 54 -22.74 7.37 6.61
CA THR A 54 -22.31 7.01 5.25
C THR A 54 -20.78 6.96 5.14
N THR A 55 -20.11 7.99 5.66
CA THR A 55 -18.65 8.08 5.65
C THR A 55 -18.03 6.97 6.49
N ARG A 56 -18.60 6.70 7.66
CA ARG A 56 -18.17 5.61 8.54
C ARG A 56 -18.26 4.24 7.87
N THR A 57 -19.34 3.95 7.14
CA THR A 57 -19.51 2.69 6.42
C THR A 57 -18.44 2.49 5.34
N ILE A 58 -18.02 3.55 4.65
CA ILE A 58 -16.93 3.47 3.67
C ILE A 58 -15.62 3.08 4.35
N VAL A 59 -15.30 3.71 5.49
CA VAL A 59 -14.07 3.38 6.24
C VAL A 59 -14.10 1.93 6.72
N ILE A 60 -15.23 1.45 7.27
CA ILE A 60 -15.39 0.04 7.69
C ILE A 60 -15.11 -0.92 6.52
N LYS A 61 -15.56 -0.59 5.31
CA LYS A 61 -15.28 -1.41 4.12
C LYS A 61 -13.82 -1.36 3.67
N ILE A 62 -13.11 -0.27 3.93
CA ILE A 62 -11.71 -0.08 3.55
C ILE A 62 -10.74 -0.68 4.59
N ILE A 63 -11.12 -0.76 5.87
CA ILE A 63 -10.26 -1.29 6.95
C ILE A 63 -9.62 -2.64 6.61
N PRO A 64 -10.36 -3.66 6.10
CA PRO A 64 -9.76 -4.93 5.72
C PRO A 64 -8.65 -4.78 4.67
N TRP A 65 -8.84 -3.90 3.69
CA TRP A 65 -7.88 -3.63 2.62
C TRP A 65 -6.61 -2.96 3.14
N ILE A 66 -6.76 -1.99 4.05
CA ILE A 66 -5.62 -1.35 4.72
C ILE A 66 -4.87 -2.38 5.57
N GLY A 67 -5.60 -3.24 6.30
CA GLY A 67 -5.00 -4.28 7.12
C GLY A 67 -4.17 -5.27 6.29
N VAL A 68 -4.73 -5.76 5.19
CA VAL A 68 -4.04 -6.66 4.25
C VAL A 68 -2.84 -5.94 3.60
N GLY A 69 -3.03 -4.71 3.14
CA GLY A 69 -1.96 -3.91 2.54
C GLY A 69 -0.81 -3.65 3.51
N ALA A 70 -1.10 -3.27 4.76
CA ALA A 70 -0.11 -3.05 5.79
C ALA A 70 0.63 -4.35 6.16
N ALA A 71 -0.08 -5.47 6.31
CA ALA A 71 0.53 -6.77 6.57
C ALA A 71 1.43 -7.23 5.41
N ALA A 72 1.00 -7.02 4.16
CA ALA A 72 1.80 -7.35 2.98
C ALA A 72 3.04 -6.46 2.84
N LEU A 73 2.93 -5.18 3.18
CA LEU A 73 4.04 -4.23 3.19
C LEU A 73 5.05 -4.58 4.30
N LEU A 74 4.55 -4.98 5.48
CA LEU A 74 5.37 -5.49 6.57
C LEU A 74 6.11 -6.77 6.15
N LEU A 75 5.40 -7.72 5.54
CA LEU A 75 6.02 -8.94 5.00
C LEU A 75 7.08 -8.61 3.94
N PHE A 76 6.77 -7.66 3.05
CA PHE A 76 7.72 -7.17 2.06
C PHE A 76 8.97 -6.59 2.72
N PHE A 77 8.85 -5.77 3.76
CA PHE A 77 10.01 -5.23 4.46
C PHE A 77 10.82 -6.29 5.22
N ILE A 78 10.17 -7.31 5.78
CA ILE A 78 10.88 -8.44 6.40
C ILE A 78 11.67 -9.21 5.35
N LEU A 79 11.03 -9.58 4.24
CA LEU A 79 11.69 -10.32 3.15
C LEU A 79 12.79 -9.49 2.48
N TYR A 80 12.52 -8.21 2.24
CA TYR A 80 13.49 -7.28 1.71
C TYR A 80 14.66 -7.11 2.67
N GLY A 81 14.40 -6.90 3.96
CA GLY A 81 15.40 -6.81 5.02
C GLY A 81 16.25 -8.07 5.13
N PHE A 82 15.66 -9.25 4.94
CA PHE A 82 16.37 -10.53 4.92
C PHE A 82 17.28 -10.68 3.68
N VAL A 83 16.84 -10.19 2.52
CA VAL A 83 17.65 -10.19 1.29
C VAL A 83 18.70 -9.07 1.28
N SER A 84 18.43 -7.94 1.92
CA SER A 84 19.33 -6.79 1.95
C SER A 84 20.34 -6.85 3.10
N GLY A 85 20.00 -7.50 4.22
CA GLY A 85 20.83 -7.58 5.42
C GLY A 85 21.84 -8.72 5.37
N GLU A 86 23.04 -8.44 5.91
CA GLU A 86 24.16 -9.31 6.30
C GLU A 86 24.57 -10.49 5.40
N VAL A 87 23.68 -11.35 4.92
CA VAL A 87 23.96 -12.49 4.01
C VAL A 87 24.62 -12.02 2.70
N PHE A 88 24.27 -10.80 2.27
CA PHE A 88 24.61 -10.23 0.97
C PHE A 88 25.64 -9.10 1.04
N GLU A 89 25.99 -8.63 2.25
CA GLU A 89 27.08 -7.68 2.52
C GLU A 89 28.29 -8.37 3.16
N ALA A 90 28.08 -9.41 3.97
CA ALA A 90 29.17 -10.24 4.51
C ALA A 90 29.89 -11.03 3.41
N ASN A 91 29.21 -11.37 2.32
CA ASN A 91 29.81 -11.99 1.15
C ASN A 91 30.11 -10.94 0.07
N LYS A 92 31.35 -10.46 0.02
CA LYS A 92 31.92 -9.63 -1.08
C LYS A 92 31.80 -10.26 -2.49
N GLY A 93 31.21 -11.44 -2.63
CA GLY A 93 31.06 -12.17 -3.89
C GLY A 93 29.63 -12.38 -4.39
N ALA A 94 28.60 -11.89 -3.68
CA ALA A 94 27.23 -12.07 -4.14
C ALA A 94 26.94 -11.15 -5.35
N PRO A 95 26.67 -11.71 -6.54
CA PRO A 95 26.64 -10.89 -7.75
C PRO A 95 25.40 -10.01 -7.74
N LYS A 96 25.56 -8.73 -8.14
CA LYS A 96 24.51 -7.69 -8.08
C LYS A 96 23.20 -8.11 -8.75
N TRP A 97 23.25 -9.02 -9.73
CA TRP A 97 22.06 -9.57 -10.38
C TRP A 97 21.18 -10.41 -9.45
N ALA A 98 21.78 -11.16 -8.50
CA ALA A 98 21.04 -12.00 -7.56
C ALA A 98 20.19 -11.17 -6.61
N LYS A 99 20.73 -10.06 -6.07
CA LYS A 99 19.96 -9.10 -5.24
C LYS A 99 18.75 -8.54 -5.98
N ILE A 100 18.93 -8.18 -7.25
CA ILE A 100 17.87 -7.61 -8.09
C ILE A 100 16.80 -8.66 -8.40
N THR A 101 17.18 -9.89 -8.78
CA THR A 101 16.22 -10.95 -9.05
C THR A 101 15.42 -11.34 -7.80
N PHE A 102 16.06 -11.42 -6.63
CA PHE A 102 15.35 -11.70 -5.38
C PHE A 102 14.41 -10.54 -4.99
N GLY A 103 14.83 -9.29 -5.17
CA GLY A 103 13.97 -8.12 -4.93
C GLY A 103 12.74 -8.10 -5.84
N ILE A 104 12.90 -8.39 -7.13
CA ILE A 104 11.79 -8.49 -8.09
C ILE A 104 10.86 -9.65 -7.72
N LEU A 105 11.40 -10.81 -7.36
CA LEU A 105 10.62 -12.00 -7.01
C LEU A 105 9.80 -11.77 -5.72
N ILE A 106 10.38 -11.11 -4.72
CA ILE A 106 9.68 -10.69 -3.49
C ILE A 106 8.59 -9.65 -3.80
N GLY A 107 8.87 -8.69 -4.69
CA GLY A 107 7.88 -7.70 -5.13
C GLY A 107 6.67 -8.37 -5.79
N ILE A 108 6.91 -9.27 -6.74
CA ILE A 108 5.86 -10.05 -7.43
C ILE A 108 5.09 -10.91 -6.42
N PHE A 109 5.78 -11.57 -5.49
CA PHE A 109 5.15 -12.38 -4.44
C PHE A 109 4.25 -11.54 -3.54
N SER A 110 4.71 -10.38 -3.07
CA SER A 110 3.91 -9.49 -2.22
C SER A 110 2.66 -8.97 -2.94
N ILE A 111 2.79 -8.55 -4.21
CA ILE A 111 1.65 -8.13 -5.05
C ILE A 111 0.66 -9.29 -5.22
N THR A 112 1.16 -10.51 -5.48
CA THR A 112 0.32 -11.70 -5.66
C THR A 112 -0.48 -12.02 -4.40
N VAL A 113 0.17 -11.97 -3.23
CA VAL A 113 -0.49 -12.18 -1.93
C VAL A 113 -1.57 -11.12 -1.68
N ILE A 114 -1.29 -9.84 -1.98
CA ILE A 114 -2.28 -8.77 -1.85
C ILE A 114 -3.50 -9.04 -2.73
N VAL A 115 -3.30 -9.40 -4.00
CA VAL A 115 -4.39 -9.66 -4.95
C VAL A 115 -5.24 -10.86 -4.52
N LEU A 116 -4.59 -11.92 -4.02
CA LEU A 116 -5.27 -13.16 -3.62
C LEU A 116 -6.04 -13.01 -2.31
N VAL A 117 -5.47 -12.31 -1.32
CA VAL A 117 -6.11 -12.10 -0.01
C VAL A 117 -7.21 -11.04 -0.07
N SER A 118 -7.08 -10.05 -0.95
CA SER A 118 -8.04 -8.97 -1.07
C SER A 118 -9.32 -9.34 -1.84
N GLY A 119 -9.38 -10.53 -2.45
CA GLY A 119 -10.52 -10.93 -3.28
C GLY A 119 -10.58 -10.19 -4.63
N LEU A 120 -9.52 -9.43 -4.97
CA LEU A 120 -9.34 -8.85 -6.31
C LEU A 120 -9.20 -9.94 -7.36
N ASP A 121 -8.73 -11.13 -7.00
CA ASP A 121 -8.66 -12.31 -7.88
C ASP A 121 -10.01 -12.65 -8.53
N GLN A 122 -11.12 -12.53 -7.79
CA GLN A 122 -12.47 -12.79 -8.30
C GLN A 122 -12.96 -11.70 -9.25
N ILE A 123 -12.56 -10.45 -9.01
CA ILE A 123 -12.89 -9.33 -9.89
C ILE A 123 -12.05 -9.43 -11.17
N ILE A 124 -10.74 -9.65 -11.03
CA ILE A 124 -9.80 -9.81 -12.15
C ILE A 124 -10.21 -11.02 -12.99
N SER A 125 -10.48 -12.18 -12.39
CA SER A 125 -10.89 -13.38 -13.13
C SER A 125 -12.27 -13.23 -13.79
N LYS A 126 -13.24 -12.53 -13.18
CA LYS A 126 -14.53 -12.24 -13.83
C LYS A 126 -14.39 -11.25 -14.98
N THR A 127 -13.54 -10.23 -14.85
CA THR A 127 -13.23 -9.30 -15.94
C THR A 127 -12.39 -9.97 -17.03
N PHE A 128 -11.52 -10.93 -16.69
CA PHE A 128 -10.72 -11.69 -17.67
C PHE A 128 -11.47 -12.84 -18.35
N SER A 129 -12.46 -13.45 -17.69
CA SER A 129 -13.31 -14.51 -18.27
C SER A 129 -14.51 -13.98 -19.06
N GLY A 130 -14.70 -12.65 -19.11
CA GLY A 130 -15.74 -11.98 -19.88
C GLY A 130 -15.48 -12.00 -21.39
N THR A 131 -16.18 -12.90 -22.07
CA THR A 131 -16.18 -13.14 -23.52
C THR A 131 -16.18 -11.87 -24.40
N GLY A 132 -15.15 -11.73 -25.24
CA GLY A 132 -15.24 -11.13 -26.58
C GLY A 132 -14.88 -9.65 -26.75
N LYS A 133 -15.45 -8.72 -25.96
CA LYS A 133 -15.16 -7.27 -26.08
C LYS A 133 -14.25 -6.71 -24.98
N SER A 134 -14.11 -7.43 -23.86
CA SER A 134 -13.30 -7.05 -22.70
C SER A 134 -11.79 -7.31 -22.87
N VAL A 135 -11.39 -8.08 -23.89
CA VAL A 135 -9.99 -8.48 -24.07
C VAL A 135 -9.09 -7.27 -24.38
N TRP A 136 -9.58 -6.30 -25.15
CA TRP A 136 -8.82 -5.09 -25.49
C TRP A 136 -8.63 -4.14 -24.30
N GLU A 137 -9.65 -3.99 -23.45
CA GLU A 137 -9.57 -3.18 -22.22
C GLU A 137 -8.67 -3.85 -21.17
N ASN A 138 -8.69 -5.19 -21.09
CA ASN A 138 -7.81 -5.95 -20.20
C ASN A 138 -6.34 -5.91 -20.68
N ILE A 139 -6.11 -6.03 -21.99
CA ILE A 139 -4.77 -5.86 -22.58
C ILE A 139 -4.28 -4.44 -22.31
N PHE A 140 -5.12 -3.42 -22.47
CA PHE A 140 -4.75 -2.04 -22.18
C PHE A 140 -4.36 -1.86 -20.72
N LEU A 141 -5.13 -2.40 -19.77
CA LEU A 141 -4.81 -2.31 -18.34
C LEU A 141 -3.53 -3.08 -17.97
N ILE A 142 -3.31 -4.27 -18.54
CA ILE A 142 -2.04 -5.00 -18.38
C ILE A 142 -0.87 -4.16 -18.93
N VAL A 143 -1.00 -3.59 -20.12
CA VAL A 143 0.04 -2.79 -20.76
C VAL A 143 0.34 -1.54 -19.93
N VAL A 144 -0.68 -0.91 -19.34
CA VAL A 144 -0.51 0.25 -18.45
C VAL A 144 0.15 -0.17 -17.14
N VAL A 145 -0.28 -1.26 -16.50
CA VAL A 145 0.31 -1.72 -15.22
C VAL A 145 1.76 -2.17 -15.44
N VAL A 146 2.02 -2.97 -16.47
CA VAL A 146 3.37 -3.39 -16.86
C VAL A 146 4.21 -2.20 -17.29
N GLY A 147 3.64 -1.24 -18.01
CA GLY A 147 4.30 -0.02 -18.44
C GLY A 147 4.70 0.87 -17.25
N VAL A 148 3.79 1.09 -16.31
CA VAL A 148 4.07 1.84 -15.06
C VAL A 148 5.09 1.09 -14.22
N PHE A 149 5.02 -0.24 -14.15
CA PHE A 149 6.01 -1.06 -13.44
C PHE A 149 7.39 -0.98 -14.09
N PHE A 150 7.47 -1.06 -15.43
CA PHE A 150 8.72 -0.89 -16.19
C PHE A 150 9.29 0.52 -16.00
N ILE A 151 8.45 1.57 -16.08
CA ILE A 151 8.91 2.95 -15.87
C ILE A 151 9.39 3.13 -14.43
N ALA A 152 8.67 2.63 -13.42
CA ALA A 152 9.09 2.73 -12.03
C ALA A 152 10.42 1.99 -11.76
N VAL A 153 10.62 0.83 -12.38
CA VAL A 153 11.83 0.01 -12.20
C VAL A 153 13.03 0.56 -13.00
N PHE A 154 12.80 1.06 -14.22
CA PHE A 154 13.88 1.53 -15.10
C PHE A 154 14.16 3.04 -15.01
N SER A 155 13.22 3.85 -14.51
CA SER A 155 13.46 5.29 -14.25
C SER A 155 14.40 5.54 -13.07
N GLY A 156 14.72 4.52 -12.27
CA GLY A 156 15.77 4.58 -11.25
C GLY A 156 17.20 4.41 -11.79
N LYS A 157 17.40 4.17 -13.10
CA LYS A 157 18.70 3.79 -13.67
C LYS A 157 19.27 4.76 -14.71
N LYS A 158 18.85 6.04 -14.71
CA LYS A 158 19.44 7.07 -15.58
C LYS A 158 19.87 8.31 -14.80
N SER A 159 20.92 8.15 -14.00
CA SER A 159 21.72 9.27 -13.50
C SER A 159 23.10 8.76 -13.07
N SER A 160 23.95 8.42 -14.04
CA SER A 160 25.39 8.55 -13.86
C SER A 160 26.09 8.71 -15.21
N SER A 161 26.94 9.74 -15.28
CA SER A 161 28.09 9.97 -16.17
C SER A 161 27.84 10.32 -17.65
N THR A 162 27.97 11.63 -17.93
CA THR A 162 28.46 12.25 -19.17
C THR A 162 28.85 13.69 -18.75
N ASP A 163 30.03 14.25 -18.89
CA ASP A 163 31.38 13.90 -19.35
C ASP A 163 32.31 15.02 -18.80
N ASP A 164 33.61 14.71 -18.69
CA ASP A 164 34.79 15.60 -18.68
C ASP A 164 34.98 16.70 -17.61
#